data_AF-A0A3E0NBZ5-F1
#
_entry.id   AF-A0A3E0NBZ5-F1
#
_cell.length_a   1.000
_cell.length_b   1.000
_cell.length_c   1.000
_cell.angle_alpha   90.00
_cell.angle_beta   90.00
_cell.angle_gamma   90.00
#
_symmetry.space_group_name_H-M   'P 1'
#
loop_
_entity.id
_entity.type
_entity.pdbx_description
1 polymer ?
#
loop_
_entity_poly.entity_id
_entity_poly.type
_entity_poly.pdbx_seq_one_letter_code
_entity_poly.pdbx_strand_id
1 'polypeptide(L)' 'MIAALLLLAQFPMNRMWFAVPLIISVSLVYAGTRHEAMRPILRHAVSCAVWMTGFIAAIMLLLWLLGG' A
#
# COMPACT_ATOMS: atom_id res chain seq x y z
N MET A 1 -13.02 -12.22 -30.55
CA MET A 1 -11.72 -11.64 -30.12
C MET A 1 -11.90 -10.45 -29.17
N ILE A 2 -12.70 -9.44 -29.53
CA ILE A 2 -12.95 -8.25 -28.68
C ILE A 2 -13.62 -8.59 -27.33
N ALA A 3 -14.61 -9.49 -27.32
CA ALA A 3 -15.28 -9.90 -26.08
C ALA A 3 -14.34 -10.58 -25.06
N ALA A 4 -13.35 -11.34 -25.52
CA ALA A 4 -12.35 -11.95 -24.66
C ALA A 4 -11.39 -10.91 -24.04
N LEU A 5 -11.03 -9.88 -24.81
CA LEU A 5 -10.25 -8.74 -24.31
C LEU A 5 -11.02 -7.94 -23.26
N LEU A 6 -12.33 -7.71 -23.48
CA LEU A 6 -13.18 -7.04 -22.50
C LEU A 6 -13.34 -7.87 -21.23
N LEU A 7 -13.46 -9.21 -21.32
CA LEU A 7 -13.53 -10.10 -20.17
C LEU A 7 -12.24 -10.09 -19.33
N LEU A 8 -11.07 -10.02 -19.97
CA LEU A 8 -9.78 -9.85 -19.28
C LEU A 8 -9.62 -8.45 -18.67
N ALA A 9 -10.19 -7.40 -19.29
CA ALA A 9 -10.22 -6.06 -18.71
C ALA A 9 -11.21 -5.92 -17.54
N GLN A 10 -12.25 -6.77 -17.52
CA GLN A 10 -13.24 -6.88 -16.45
C GLN A 10 -12.73 -7.72 -15.27
N PHE A 11 -11.68 -8.52 -15.44
CA PHE A 11 -10.96 -9.11 -14.31
C PHE A 11 -10.48 -7.93 -13.46
N PRO A 12 -11.05 -7.70 -12.27
CA PRO A 12 -10.53 -6.67 -11.40
C PRO A 12 -9.19 -7.22 -10.93
N MET A 13 -8.12 -6.90 -11.65
CA MET A 13 -6.77 -7.04 -11.15
C MET A 13 -6.78 -6.16 -9.91
N ASN A 14 -6.98 -6.80 -8.75
CA ASN A 14 -7.39 -6.15 -7.51
C ASN A 14 -6.54 -4.90 -7.31
N ARG A 15 -7.14 -3.70 -7.38
CA ARG A 15 -6.38 -2.43 -7.36
C ARG A 15 -5.54 -2.29 -6.09
N MET A 16 -5.86 -3.07 -5.04
CA MET A 16 -5.04 -3.20 -3.83
C MET A 16 -3.60 -3.65 -4.11
N TRP A 17 -3.31 -4.33 -5.23
CA TRP A 17 -1.92 -4.64 -5.62
C TRP A 17 -1.07 -3.40 -5.82
N PHE A 18 -1.66 -2.27 -6.23
CA PHE A 18 -0.94 -0.99 -6.33
C PHE A 18 -0.61 -0.37 -4.97
N ALA A 19 -1.21 -0.86 -3.86
CA ALA A 19 -0.87 -0.37 -2.53
C ALA A 19 0.58 -0.71 -2.17
N VAL A 20 1.10 -1.86 -2.59
CA VAL A 20 2.48 -2.27 -2.30
C VAL A 20 3.52 -1.30 -2.85
N PRO A 21 3.59 -1.03 -4.18
CA PRO A 21 4.55 -0.07 -4.70
C PRO A 21 4.28 1.36 -4.18
N LEU A 22 3.02 1.75 -3.99
CA LEU A 22 2.66 3.08 -3.47
C LEU A 22 3.22 3.31 -2.04
N ILE A 23 2.97 2.37 -1.13
CA ILE A 23 3.43 2.46 0.27
C ILE A 23 4.96 2.49 0.32
N ILE A 24 5.62 1.66 -0.48
CA ILE A 24 7.10 1.63 -0.58
C ILE A 24 7.63 2.98 -1.06
N SER A 25 7.10 3.51 -2.18
CA SER A 25 7.55 4.79 -2.74
C SER A 25 7.33 5.96 -1.77
N VAL A 26 6.13 6.09 -1.19
CA VAL A 26 5.81 7.19 -0.26
C VAL A 26 6.69 7.13 0.99
N SER A 27 6.87 5.93 1.56
CA SER A 27 7.67 5.77 2.78
C SER A 27 9.15 6.07 2.56
N LEU A 28 9.71 5.65 1.41
CA LEU A 28 11.10 5.96 1.05
C LEU A 28 11.31 7.45 0.80
N VAL A 29 10.42 8.10 0.03
CA VAL A 29 10.53 9.54 -0.25
C VAL A 29 10.42 10.35 1.03
N TYR A 30 9.45 10.04 1.91
CA TYR A 30 9.31 10.71 3.19
C TYR A 30 10.55 10.55 4.08
N ALA A 31 11.10 9.34 4.17
CA ALA A 31 12.28 9.10 4.99
C ALA A 31 13.55 9.74 4.41
N GLY A 32 13.66 9.78 3.08
CA GLY A 32 14.79 10.33 2.32
C GLY A 32 14.87 11.85 2.32
N THR A 33 13.75 12.57 2.47
CA THR A 33 13.78 14.04 2.63
C THR A 33 14.16 14.47 4.05
N ARG A 34 13.93 13.59 5.04
CA ARG A 34 14.20 13.87 6.45
C ARG A 34 15.59 13.43 6.91
N HIS A 35 16.15 12.40 6.29
CA HIS A 35 17.43 11.82 6.69
C HIS A 35 18.34 11.64 5.49
N GLU A 36 19.61 12.01 5.63
CA GLU A 36 20.61 11.90 4.57
C GLU A 36 21.37 10.56 4.63
N ALA A 37 21.43 9.94 5.81
CA ALA A 37 22.10 8.67 6.00
C ALA A 37 21.18 7.49 5.66
N MET A 38 21.69 6.54 4.86
CA MET A 38 20.94 5.37 4.38
C MET A 38 20.27 4.54 5.49
N ARG A 39 20.98 4.31 6.60
CA ARG A 39 20.46 3.52 7.73
C ARG A 39 19.21 4.16 8.36
N PRO A 40 19.23 5.46 8.75
CA PRO A 40 18.03 6.18 9.18
C PRO A 40 16.88 6.18 8.17
N ILE A 41 17.17 6.32 6.87
CA ILE A 41 16.16 6.30 5.80
C ILE A 41 15.37 4.99 5.84
N LEU A 42 16.07 3.85 5.75
CA LEU A 42 15.41 2.54 5.72
C LEU A 42 14.60 2.27 7.00
N ARG A 43 15.14 2.64 8.17
CA ARG A 43 14.45 2.45 9.45
C ARG A 43 13.15 3.27 9.52
N HIS A 44 13.19 4.54 9.12
CA HIS A 44 11.99 5.38 9.14
C HIS A 44 11.01 4.98 8.05
N ALA A 45 11.48 4.61 6.86
CA ALA A 45 10.63 4.12 5.79
C ALA A 45 9.84 2.88 6.23
N VAL A 46 10.49 1.90 6.89
CA VAL A 46 9.79 0.72 7.43
C VAL A 46 8.78 1.12 8.50
N SER A 47 9.14 1.97 9.47
CA SER A 47 8.20 2.44 10.49
C SER A 47 6.97 3.14 9.88
N CYS A 48 7.17 3.98 8.85
CA CYS A 48 6.09 4.63 8.11
C CYS A 48 5.19 3.61 7.40
N ALA A 49 5.79 2.65 6.68
CA ALA A 49 5.04 1.61 5.98
C ALA A 49 4.21 0.74 6.94
N VAL A 50 4.76 0.39 8.11
CA VAL A 50 4.06 -0.37 9.16
C VAL A 50 2.88 0.41 9.71
N TRP A 51 3.05 1.69 10.06
CA TRP A 51 1.95 2.51 10.56
C TRP A 51 0.85 2.72 9.53
N MET A 52 1.23 2.97 8.27
CA MET A 52 0.28 3.19 7.17
C MET A 52 -0.55 1.92 6.88
N THR A 53 0.12 0.77 6.80
CA THR A 53 -0.54 -0.54 6.59
C THR A 53 -1.37 -0.94 7.80
N GLY A 54 -0.84 -0.76 9.02
CA GLY A 54 -1.52 -1.09 10.27
C GLY A 54 -2.79 -0.28 10.47
N PHE A 55 -2.78 1.01 10.12
CA PHE A 55 -3.97 1.86 10.21
C PHE A 55 -5.07 1.39 9.24
N ILE A 56 -4.71 1.11 7.97
CA ILE A 56 -5.67 0.58 6.98
C ILE A 56 -6.22 -0.77 7.45
N ALA A 57 -5.36 -1.67 7.93
CA ALA A 57 -5.75 -2.98 8.44
C ALA A 57 -6.69 -2.88 9.66
N ALA A 58 -6.43 -1.93 10.57
CA ALA A 58 -7.29 -1.69 11.73
C ALA A 58 -8.69 -1.22 11.32
N ILE A 59 -8.78 -0.31 10.34
CA ILE A 59 -10.08 0.11 9.78
C ILE A 59 -10.79 -1.07 9.11
N MET A 60 -10.08 -1.87 8.30
CA MET A 60 -10.68 -3.05 7.66
C MET A 60 -11.21 -4.04 8.69
N LEU A 61 -10.46 -4.30 9.77
CA LEU A 61 -10.88 -5.14 10.87
C LEU A 61 -12.12 -4.57 11.57
N LEU A 62 -12.14 -3.25 11.85
CA LEU A 62 -13.28 -2.59 12.46
C LEU A 62 -14.54 -2.70 11.59
N LEU A 63 -14.43 -2.44 10.29
CA LEU A 63 -15.55 -2.57 9.36
C LEU A 63 -16.07 -4.00 9.29
N TRP A 64 -15.17 -4.98 9.30
CA TRP A 64 -15.54 -6.40 9.34
C TRP A 64 -16.28 -6.75 10.63
N LEU A 65 -15.86 -6.22 11.78
CA LEU A 65 -16.54 -6.45 13.06
C LEU A 65 -17.92 -5.78 13.16
N LEU A 66 -18.10 -4.64 12.51
CA LEU A 66 -19.36 -3.87 12.56
C LEU A 66 -20.40 -4.36 11.55
N GLY A 67 -19.97 -4.86 10.39
CA GLY A 67 -20.84 -5.25 9.27
C GLY A 67 -20.87 -6.75 8.98
N GLY A 68 -20.09 -7.56 9.72
CA GLY A 68 -20.09 -9.03 9.66
C GLY A 68 -21.15 -9.67 10.54
#